data_AF-A0A661DCM6-F1
#
_entry.id   AF-A0A661DCM6-F1
#
_cell.length_a   1.000
_cell.length_b   1.000
_cell.length_c   1.000
_cell.angle_alpha   90.00
_cell.angle_beta   90.00
_cell.angle_gamma   90.00
#
_symmetry.space_group_name_H-M   'P 1'
#
loop_
_entity.id
_entity.type
_entity.pdbx_description
1 polymer ?
#
loop_
_entity_poly.entity_id
_entity_poly.type
_entity_poly.pdbx_seq_one_letter_code
_entity_poly.pdbx_strand_id
1 'polypeptide(L)' 'LVTIAEGVENIQQQKLLIDMGCNELQGYFYSKPKDPESIEQTFFRSK' A
#
# COMPACT_ATOMS: atom_id res chain seq x y z
N LEU A 1 2.47 19.04 2.90
CA LEU A 1 1.26 18.20 2.80
C LEU A 1 1.71 16.81 2.37
N VAL A 2 1.08 15.75 2.87
CA VAL A 2 1.35 14.36 2.47
C VAL A 2 0.23 13.92 1.54
N THR A 3 0.57 13.23 0.46
CA THR A 3 -0.37 12.68 -0.52
C THR A 3 -0.34 11.16 -0.51
N ILE A 4 -1.53 10.57 -0.58
CA ILE A 4 -1.72 9.12 -0.73
C ILE A 4 -2.46 8.84 -2.03
N ALA A 5 -1.97 7.88 -2.80
CA ALA A 5 -2.68 7.34 -3.95
C ALA A 5 -3.29 5.97 -3.59
N GLU A 6 -4.60 5.86 -3.69
CA GLU A 6 -5.36 4.64 -3.46
C GLU A 6 -5.69 3.92 -4.77
N GLY A 7 -5.81 2.59 -4.72
CA GLY A 7 -6.12 1.77 -5.89
C GLY A 7 -4.90 1.41 -6.76
N VAL A 8 -3.70 1.31 -6.19
CA VAL A 8 -2.51 0.81 -6.91
C VAL A 8 -2.61 -0.71 -7.11
N GLU A 9 -2.69 -1.15 -8.36
CA GLU A 9 -2.90 -2.56 -8.74
C GLU A 9 -1.69 -3.20 -9.42
N ASN A 10 -0.74 -2.41 -9.95
CA ASN A 10 0.44 -2.94 -10.64
C ASN A 10 1.71 -2.10 -10.44
N ILE A 11 2.83 -2.67 -10.85
CA ILE A 11 4.17 -2.07 -10.69
C ILE A 11 4.34 -0.80 -11.54
N GLN A 12 3.67 -0.69 -12.68
CA GLN A 12 3.75 0.49 -13.55
C GLN A 12 3.11 1.71 -12.87
N GLN A 13 1.94 1.54 -12.25
CA GLN A 13 1.26 2.57 -11.47
C GLN A 13 2.11 3.01 -10.26
N GLN A 14 2.65 2.05 -9.50
CA GLN A 14 3.55 2.36 -8.38
C GLN A 14 4.72 3.24 -8.83
N LYS A 15 5.44 2.83 -9.89
CA LYS A 15 6.60 3.57 -10.38
C LYS A 15 6.24 5.00 -10.78
N LEU A 16 5.18 5.15 -11.58
CA LEU A 16 4.71 6.47 -12.01
C LEU A 16 4.38 7.38 -10.82
N LEU A 17 3.66 6.88 -9.82
CA LEU A 17 3.23 7.66 -8.66
C LEU A 17 4.41 8.08 -7.78
N ILE A 18 5.41 7.20 -7.60
CA ILE A 18 6.66 7.53 -6.89
C ILE A 18 7.44 8.60 -7.66
N ASP A 19 7.58 8.45 -8.98
CA ASP A 19 8.30 9.41 -9.83
C ASP A 19 7.61 10.80 -9.84
N MET A 20 6.28 10.84 -9.69
CA MET A 20 5.49 12.07 -9.53
C MET A 20 5.57 12.69 -8.14
N GLY A 21 6.25 12.05 -7.18
CA GLY A 21 6.43 12.57 -5.82
C GLY A 21 5.28 12.24 -4.86
N CYS A 22 4.46 11.24 -5.15
CA CYS A 22 3.45 10.76 -4.21
C CYS A 22 4.13 10.12 -2.98
N ASN A 23 3.61 10.41 -1.78
CA ASN A 23 4.27 10.04 -0.53
C ASN A 23 3.92 8.62 -0.09
N GLU A 24 2.67 8.23 -0.28
CA GLU A 24 2.13 6.97 0.21
C GLU A 24 1.26 6.30 -0.86
N LEU A 25 1.20 4.98 -0.82
CA LEU A 25 0.50 4.17 -1.81
C LEU A 25 -0.32 3.09 -1.12
N GLN A 26 -1.55 2.89 -1.57
CA GLN A 26 -2.41 1.80 -1.12
C GLN A 26 -3.03 1.10 -2.33
N GLY A 27 -3.09 -0.22 -2.33
CA GLY A 27 -3.88 -0.97 -3.30
C GLY A 27 -3.55 -2.46 -3.33
N TYR A 28 -4.25 -3.17 -4.21
CA TYR A 28 -4.18 -4.63 -4.31
C TYR A 28 -2.82 -5.12 -4.79
N PHE A 29 -2.00 -4.23 -5.36
CA PHE A 29 -0.59 -4.53 -5.65
C PHE A 29 0.18 -4.96 -4.41
N TYR A 30 -0.11 -4.35 -3.25
CA TYR A 30 0.53 -4.68 -1.98
C TYR A 30 -0.21 -5.77 -1.22
N SER A 31 -1.52 -5.60 -1.05
CA SER A 31 -2.38 -6.57 -0.38
C SER A 31 -3.84 -6.28 -0.69
N LYS A 32 -4.65 -7.34 -0.81
CA LYS A 32 -6.09 -7.22 -0.68
C LYS A 32 -6.46 -6.82 0.76
N PRO A 33 -7.65 -6.23 0.99
CA PRO A 33 -8.23 -6.06 2.31
C PRO A 33 -8.24 -7.39 3.05
N LYS A 34 -7.89 -7.34 4.33
CA LYS A 34 -7.80 -8.46 5.24
C LYS A 34 -8.65 -8.17 6.47
N ASP A 35 -9.11 -9.22 7.13
CA ASP A 35 -9.72 -9.10 8.45
C ASP A 35 -8.66 -8.68 9.50
N PRO A 36 -9.08 -8.18 10.68
CA PRO A 36 -8.17 -7.68 11.71
C PRO A 36 -7.12 -8.69 12.17
N GLU A 37 -7.48 -9.96 12.34
CA GLU A 37 -6.56 -11.00 12.79
C GLU A 37 -5.48 -11.26 11.73
N SER A 38 -5.88 -11.38 10.46
CA SER A 38 -4.96 -11.50 9.34
C SER A 38 -4.00 -10.30 9.23
N ILE A 39 -4.49 -9.09 9.53
CA ILE A 39 -3.67 -7.87 9.55
C ILE A 39 -2.60 -7.96 10.66
N GLU A 40 -3.00 -8.30 11.89
CA GLU A 40 -2.10 -8.49 13.04
C GLU A 40 -1.00 -9.50 12.72
N GLN A 41 -1.35 -10.66 12.17
CA GLN A 41 -0.37 -11.70 11.84
C GLN A 41 0.57 -11.33 10.69
N THR A 42 0.07 -10.60 9.69
CA THR A 42 0.86 -10.31 8.46
C THR A 42 1.76 -9.09 8.63
N PHE A 43 1.26 -8.02 9.25
CA PHE A 43 1.88 -6.69 9.21
C PHE A 43 2.42 -6.22 10.55
N PHE A 44 2.00 -6.82 11.67
CA PHE A 44 2.52 -6.49 12.98
C PHE A 44 3.56 -7.53 13.38
N ARG A 45 4.78 -7.07 13.69
CA ARG A 45 5.82 -7.95 14.23
C ARG A 45 5.52 -8.20 15.70
N SER A 46 5.42 -9.46 16.12
CA SER A 46 5.53 -9.80 17.56
C SER A 46 6.88 -9.27 18.06
N LYS A 47 6.85 -8.50 19.15
CA LYS A 47 8.06 -8.11 19.87
C LYS A 47 8.80 -9.33 20.39
#